data_AF-A0A7S0TA26-F1
#
_entry.id   AF-A0A7S0TA26-F1
#
_cell.length_a   1.000
_cell.length_b   1.000
_cell.length_c   1.000
_cell.angle_alpha   90.00
_cell.angle_beta   90.00
_cell.angle_gamma   90.00
#
_symmetry.space_group_name_H-M   'P 1'
#
loop_
_entity.id
_entity.type
_entity.pdbx_description
1 polymer ?
#
loop_
_entity_poly.entity_id
_entity_poly.type
_entity_poly.pdbx_seq_one_letter_code
_entity_poly.pdbx_strand_id
1 'polypeptide(L)'
;LLAAIDWSVHEEQRESYSYCWMRDAGFAVDALRMAGCPEITERLFRFAKRALESNTFRGNVQPFVMQKYCSDGTVGSGWMRRFSSTEELQRLPIQQDETATLAWAVLRYHASKPWPTSVERHELITALAYPALDWMCEFRLPCGLPRPSVDLWEEREGVHLHTVCTVYGALCYGALVASNESLGAADSERATKYSSAAAEIRAAVSKYFTAVPNRGWLPRKRSVHAETLEILPLSESDCVLDAAVGAGVVHFGSP
;
A
#
# COMPACT_ATOMS: atom_id res chain seq x y z
N LEU A 1 -17.16 -0.38 -4.19
CA LEU A 1 -16.40 0.07 -5.37
C LEU A 1 -15.75 -1.19 -5.92
N LEU A 2 -15.97 -1.49 -7.20
CA LEU A 2 -15.32 -2.63 -7.88
C LEU A 2 -14.25 -2.06 -8.80
N ALA A 3 -13.21 -2.84 -9.13
CA ALA A 3 -12.16 -2.38 -10.05
C ALA A 3 -12.75 -2.02 -11.41
N ALA A 4 -13.56 -2.91 -11.98
CA ALA A 4 -14.38 -2.66 -13.16
C ALA A 4 -15.55 -3.65 -13.24
N ILE A 5 -16.58 -3.32 -14.03
CA ILE A 5 -17.68 -4.24 -14.36
C ILE A 5 -17.43 -4.77 -15.77
N ASP A 6 -16.39 -5.58 -15.92
CA ASP A 6 -16.06 -6.23 -17.18
C ASP A 6 -15.44 -7.63 -16.97
N TRP A 7 -15.28 -8.33 -18.09
CA TRP A 7 -14.85 -9.73 -18.18
C TRP A 7 -13.50 -9.90 -18.89
N SER A 8 -12.76 -8.82 -19.10
CA SER A 8 -11.58 -8.80 -19.98
C SER A 8 -10.44 -9.72 -19.52
N VAL A 9 -10.32 -10.03 -18.23
CA VAL A 9 -9.28 -10.92 -17.65
C VAL A 9 -9.67 -12.40 -17.60
N HIS A 10 -10.86 -12.77 -18.06
CA HIS A 10 -11.33 -14.14 -17.90
C HIS A 10 -10.52 -15.17 -18.70
N GLU A 11 -10.05 -14.82 -19.89
CA GLU A 11 -9.29 -15.77 -20.71
C GLU A 11 -7.94 -16.15 -20.09
N GLU A 12 -7.28 -15.20 -19.43
CA GLU A 12 -5.95 -15.40 -18.84
C GLU A 12 -5.99 -15.90 -17.40
N GLN A 13 -6.86 -15.32 -16.57
CA GLN A 13 -6.91 -15.61 -15.13
C GLN A 13 -8.12 -16.46 -14.71
N ARG A 14 -9.11 -16.66 -15.59
CA ARG A 14 -10.43 -17.25 -15.27
C ARG A 14 -11.17 -16.49 -14.18
N GLU A 15 -11.01 -15.17 -14.19
CA GLU A 15 -11.48 -14.24 -13.17
C GLU A 15 -12.20 -13.05 -13.82
N SER A 16 -12.79 -12.18 -12.99
CA SER A 16 -13.39 -10.92 -13.44
C SER A 16 -12.83 -9.75 -12.63
N TYR A 17 -13.01 -8.53 -13.12
CA TYR A 17 -12.70 -7.31 -12.35
C TYR A 17 -13.79 -6.92 -11.34
N SER A 18 -14.82 -7.76 -11.19
CA SER A 18 -15.95 -7.52 -10.27
C SER A 18 -15.61 -7.83 -8.80
N TYR A 19 -14.40 -7.51 -8.37
CA TYR A 19 -13.95 -7.53 -6.98
C TYR A 19 -13.51 -6.13 -6.54
N CYS A 20 -13.42 -5.94 -5.23
CA CYS A 20 -12.84 -4.75 -4.63
C CYS A 20 -11.35 -4.98 -4.36
N TRP A 21 -10.49 -4.35 -5.16
CA TRP A 21 -9.08 -4.12 -4.82
C TRP A 21 -8.97 -2.87 -3.96
N MET A 22 -8.22 -2.96 -2.86
CA MET A 22 -8.10 -1.86 -1.91
C MET A 22 -7.24 -0.73 -2.45
N ARG A 23 -6.27 -1.03 -3.32
CA ARG A 23 -5.54 -0.02 -4.12
C ARG A 23 -6.49 0.83 -4.95
N ASP A 24 -7.27 0.19 -5.82
CA ASP A 24 -8.21 0.83 -6.75
C ASP A 24 -9.26 1.64 -5.99
N ALA A 25 -9.83 1.03 -4.94
CA ALA A 25 -10.82 1.67 -4.10
C ALA A 25 -10.24 2.86 -3.34
N GLY A 26 -8.98 2.79 -2.88
CA GLY A 26 -8.25 3.87 -2.21
C GLY A 26 -8.08 5.10 -3.10
N PHE A 27 -7.67 4.92 -4.37
CA PHE A 27 -7.61 6.03 -5.34
C PHE A 27 -8.99 6.59 -5.64
N ALA A 28 -10.00 5.72 -5.83
CA ALA A 28 -11.36 6.15 -6.11
C ALA A 28 -11.94 7.01 -4.97
N VAL A 29 -11.71 6.65 -3.70
CA VAL A 29 -12.22 7.46 -2.58
C VAL A 29 -11.44 8.74 -2.34
N ASP A 30 -10.15 8.82 -2.67
CA ASP A 30 -9.45 10.11 -2.65
C ASP A 30 -10.04 11.07 -3.68
N ALA A 31 -10.39 10.58 -4.87
CA ALA A 31 -11.08 11.36 -5.89
C ALA A 31 -12.50 11.76 -5.44
N LEU A 32 -13.28 10.84 -4.86
CA LEU A 32 -14.63 11.14 -4.33
C LEU A 32 -14.59 12.13 -3.17
N ARG A 33 -13.56 12.05 -2.30
CA ARG A 33 -13.30 13.05 -1.26
C ARG A 33 -13.09 14.43 -1.87
N MET A 34 -12.29 14.54 -2.94
CA MET A 34 -12.07 15.81 -3.65
C MET A 34 -13.34 16.33 -4.33
N ALA A 35 -14.21 15.43 -4.78
CA ALA A 35 -15.52 15.76 -5.37
C ALA A 35 -16.60 16.12 -4.33
N GLY A 36 -16.30 16.01 -3.02
CA GLY A 36 -17.26 16.32 -1.96
C GLY A 36 -18.32 15.24 -1.74
N CYS A 37 -17.99 13.96 -1.98
CA CYS A 37 -18.87 12.80 -1.79
C CYS A 37 -18.45 11.92 -0.59
N PRO A 38 -18.54 12.40 0.66
CA PRO A 38 -18.03 11.68 1.83
C PRO A 38 -18.78 10.39 2.15
N GLU A 39 -20.07 10.29 1.81
CA GLU A 39 -20.90 9.14 2.19
C GLU A 39 -20.44 7.85 1.54
N ILE A 40 -19.96 7.93 0.30
CA ILE A 40 -19.41 6.77 -0.43
C ILE A 40 -18.05 6.38 0.17
N THR A 41 -17.22 7.37 0.49
CA THR A 41 -15.91 7.18 1.12
C THR A 41 -16.03 6.50 2.48
N GLU A 42 -16.92 6.95 3.35
CA GLU A 42 -17.16 6.35 4.67
C GLU A 42 -17.71 4.92 4.56
N ARG A 43 -18.59 4.65 3.59
CA ARG A 43 -19.09 3.29 3.34
C ARG A 43 -17.96 2.34 2.93
N LEU A 44 -17.03 2.79 2.07
CA LEU A 44 -15.86 1.98 1.72
C LEU A 44 -14.99 1.72 2.95
N PHE A 45 -14.69 2.74 3.75
CA PHE A 45 -13.82 2.54 4.90
C PHE A 45 -14.43 1.62 5.96
N ARG A 46 -15.75 1.69 6.18
CA ARG A 46 -16.47 0.69 6.99
C ARG A 46 -16.37 -0.72 6.40
N PHE A 47 -16.47 -0.85 5.08
CA PHE A 47 -16.28 -2.13 4.41
C PHE A 47 -14.85 -2.65 4.62
N ALA A 48 -13.84 -1.81 4.40
CA ALA A 48 -12.43 -2.16 4.55
C ALA A 48 -12.08 -2.54 6.00
N LYS A 49 -12.60 -1.81 7.00
CA LYS A 49 -12.45 -2.15 8.42
C LYS A 49 -12.98 -3.56 8.72
N ARG A 50 -14.22 -3.88 8.29
CA ARG A 50 -14.81 -5.22 8.50
C ARG A 50 -14.03 -6.32 7.78
N ALA A 51 -13.60 -6.04 6.56
CA ALA A 51 -12.80 -6.98 5.76
C ALA A 51 -11.44 -7.27 6.44
N LEU A 52 -10.81 -6.25 7.02
CA LEU A 52 -9.57 -6.38 7.77
C LEU A 52 -9.77 -7.13 9.10
N GLU A 53 -10.82 -6.80 9.87
CA GLU A 53 -11.18 -7.51 11.11
C GLU A 53 -11.43 -9.00 10.89
N SER A 54 -11.93 -9.37 9.71
CA SER A 54 -12.14 -10.77 9.31
C SER A 54 -10.86 -11.45 8.80
N ASN A 55 -9.83 -10.67 8.46
CA ASN A 55 -8.55 -11.18 7.99
C ASN A 55 -7.70 -11.65 9.18
N THR A 56 -7.87 -12.91 9.58
CA THR A 56 -7.14 -13.49 10.71
C THR A 56 -6.17 -14.57 10.28
N PHE A 57 -4.97 -14.58 10.88
CA PHE A 57 -4.00 -15.65 10.74
C PHE A 57 -3.59 -16.13 12.13
N ARG A 58 -3.73 -17.44 12.38
CA ARG A 58 -3.49 -18.06 13.70
C ARG A 58 -4.23 -17.36 14.85
N GLY A 59 -5.45 -16.89 14.58
CA GLY A 59 -6.30 -16.22 15.56
C GLY A 59 -6.03 -14.72 15.76
N ASN A 60 -5.02 -14.15 15.07
CA ASN A 60 -4.72 -12.71 15.15
C ASN A 60 -5.17 -11.98 13.89
N VAL A 61 -5.84 -10.85 14.07
CA VAL A 61 -6.17 -9.92 12.98
C VAL A 61 -4.87 -9.44 12.33
N GLN A 62 -4.81 -9.52 11.01
CA GLN A 62 -3.65 -9.06 10.26
C GLN A 62 -3.73 -7.55 10.01
N PRO A 63 -2.62 -6.81 10.13
CA PRO A 63 -2.59 -5.35 9.95
C PRO A 63 -2.54 -4.92 8.47
N PHE A 64 -2.69 -5.85 7.53
CA PHE A 64 -2.62 -5.62 6.10
C PHE A 64 -3.82 -6.21 5.38
N VAL A 65 -4.15 -5.62 4.22
CA VAL A 65 -5.24 -6.12 3.37
C VAL A 65 -4.76 -7.26 2.48
N MET A 66 -5.69 -8.13 2.11
CA MET A 66 -5.50 -9.13 1.08
C MET A 66 -5.73 -8.51 -0.30
N GLN A 67 -5.31 -9.21 -1.35
CA GLN A 67 -5.40 -8.78 -2.75
C GLN A 67 -6.75 -8.17 -3.12
N LYS A 68 -7.84 -8.91 -2.90
CA LYS A 68 -9.15 -8.48 -3.35
C LYS A 68 -10.25 -9.11 -2.54
N TYR A 69 -11.40 -8.44 -2.54
CA TYR A 69 -12.53 -8.80 -1.73
C TYR A 69 -13.81 -8.89 -2.54
N CYS A 70 -14.63 -9.89 -2.23
CA CYS A 70 -16.02 -9.97 -2.66
C CYS A 70 -16.84 -8.82 -2.04
N SER A 71 -18.03 -8.56 -2.59
CA SER A 71 -18.92 -7.50 -2.08
C SER A 71 -19.39 -7.74 -0.63
N ASP A 72 -19.34 -8.97 -0.14
CA ASP A 72 -19.66 -9.34 1.24
C ASP A 72 -18.47 -9.18 2.21
N GLY A 73 -17.27 -8.83 1.70
CA GLY A 73 -16.06 -8.64 2.48
C GLY A 73 -15.21 -9.90 2.65
N THR A 74 -15.61 -11.03 2.06
CA THR A 74 -14.77 -12.24 2.01
C THR A 74 -13.60 -12.04 1.05
N VAL A 75 -12.47 -12.70 1.32
CA VAL A 75 -11.30 -12.66 0.43
C VAL A 75 -11.61 -13.39 -0.87
N GLY A 76 -11.42 -12.72 -2.00
CA GLY A 76 -11.63 -13.30 -3.32
C GLY A 76 -10.52 -14.30 -3.71
N SER A 77 -10.74 -15.04 -4.79
CA SER A 77 -9.77 -15.97 -5.35
C SER A 77 -8.53 -15.26 -5.89
N GLY A 78 -7.37 -15.45 -5.27
CA GLY A 78 -6.12 -14.81 -5.68
C GLY A 78 -5.20 -15.71 -6.50
N TRP A 79 -4.44 -15.10 -7.42
CA TRP A 79 -3.42 -15.78 -8.24
C TRP A 79 -1.98 -15.47 -7.81
N MET A 80 -1.79 -14.47 -6.93
CA MET A 80 -0.48 -13.94 -6.57
C MET A 80 0.48 -14.96 -5.96
N ARG A 81 -0.03 -16.06 -5.37
CA ARG A 81 0.82 -17.15 -4.86
C ARG A 81 1.76 -17.74 -5.91
N ARG A 82 1.42 -17.62 -7.19
CA ARG A 82 2.22 -18.13 -8.32
C ARG A 82 3.55 -17.39 -8.51
N PHE A 83 3.65 -16.15 -7.99
CA PHE A 83 4.83 -15.30 -8.19
C PHE A 83 5.80 -15.30 -7.01
N SER A 84 5.45 -16.02 -5.95
CA SER A 84 6.23 -16.03 -4.72
C SER A 84 7.41 -17.00 -4.80
N SER A 85 8.62 -16.51 -4.48
CA SER A 85 9.87 -17.28 -4.58
C SER A 85 10.17 -18.16 -3.37
N THR A 86 9.52 -17.89 -2.23
CA THR A 86 9.72 -18.61 -0.96
C THR A 86 8.42 -19.16 -0.39
N GLU A 87 8.49 -20.18 0.47
CA GLU A 87 7.32 -20.73 1.15
C GLU A 87 6.60 -19.70 2.04
N GLU A 88 7.35 -18.77 2.65
CA GLU A 88 6.81 -17.65 3.43
C GLU A 88 5.94 -16.73 2.54
N LEU A 89 6.48 -16.29 1.39
CA LEU A 89 5.78 -15.40 0.46
C LEU A 89 4.68 -16.13 -0.32
N GLN A 90 4.78 -17.45 -0.51
CA GLN A 90 3.69 -18.26 -1.06
C GLN A 90 2.52 -18.36 -0.09
N ARG A 91 2.80 -18.38 1.22
CA ARG A 91 1.77 -18.35 2.28
C ARG A 91 1.16 -16.97 2.44
N LEU A 92 1.95 -15.92 2.23
CA LEU A 92 1.57 -14.52 2.34
C LEU A 92 1.80 -13.75 1.03
N PRO A 93 0.98 -14.00 -0.01
CA PRO A 93 1.02 -13.20 -1.23
C PRO A 93 0.48 -11.80 -0.91
N ILE A 94 1.37 -10.90 -0.52
CA ILE A 94 1.04 -9.54 -0.08
C ILE A 94 1.41 -8.55 -1.19
N GLN A 95 0.54 -7.57 -1.39
CA GLN A 95 0.83 -6.31 -2.08
C GLN A 95 0.83 -5.20 -1.05
N GLN A 96 2.02 -4.71 -0.71
CA GLN A 96 2.14 -3.65 0.30
C GLN A 96 1.47 -2.34 -0.14
N ASP A 97 1.42 -2.09 -1.44
CA ASP A 97 0.82 -0.89 -2.02
C ASP A 97 -0.69 -0.82 -1.81
N GLU A 98 -1.39 -1.96 -1.76
CA GLU A 98 -2.82 -1.98 -1.42
C GLU A 98 -3.08 -1.48 -0.01
N THR A 99 -2.31 -2.00 0.95
CA THR A 99 -2.42 -1.60 2.35
C THR A 99 -2.00 -0.13 2.51
N ALA A 100 -0.90 0.27 1.86
CA ALA A 100 -0.38 1.64 1.93
C ALA A 100 -1.34 2.66 1.33
N THR A 101 -1.91 2.37 0.16
CA THR A 101 -2.87 3.25 -0.53
C THR A 101 -4.14 3.42 0.30
N LEU A 102 -4.66 2.34 0.89
CA LEU A 102 -5.83 2.40 1.77
C LEU A 102 -5.56 3.24 3.03
N ALA A 103 -4.45 3.00 3.72
CA ALA A 103 -4.08 3.77 4.92
C ALA A 103 -3.89 5.26 4.59
N TRP A 104 -3.20 5.56 3.49
CA TRP A 104 -3.04 6.92 2.97
C TRP A 104 -4.39 7.60 2.68
N ALA A 105 -5.33 6.89 2.03
CA ALA A 105 -6.65 7.42 1.72
C ALA A 105 -7.47 7.72 2.99
N VAL A 106 -7.42 6.84 3.99
CA VAL A 106 -8.07 7.05 5.30
C VAL A 106 -7.52 8.30 5.99
N LEU A 107 -6.21 8.46 6.03
CA LEU A 107 -5.58 9.61 6.68
C LEU A 107 -5.90 10.92 5.96
N ARG A 108 -5.88 10.92 4.62
CA ARG A 108 -6.27 12.09 3.80
C ARG A 108 -7.73 12.47 3.99
N TYR A 109 -8.61 11.48 4.05
CA TYR A 109 -10.01 11.71 4.37
C TYR A 109 -10.17 12.35 5.75
N HIS A 110 -9.51 11.81 6.77
CA HIS A 110 -9.56 12.36 8.13
C HIS A 110 -9.06 13.80 8.23
N ALA A 111 -7.96 14.11 7.53
CA ALA A 111 -7.36 15.45 7.52
C ALA A 111 -8.14 16.47 6.66
N SER A 112 -9.12 16.03 5.87
CA SER A 112 -9.84 16.92 4.95
C SER A 112 -10.89 17.79 5.64
N LYS A 113 -10.86 19.10 5.34
CA LYS A 113 -11.92 20.06 5.70
C LYS A 113 -12.97 20.09 4.57
N PRO A 114 -14.26 20.40 4.84
CA PRO A 114 -14.83 20.93 6.09
C PRO A 114 -15.41 19.88 7.04
N TRP A 115 -15.16 18.59 6.82
CA TRP A 115 -15.83 17.53 7.56
C TRP A 115 -15.34 17.45 9.02
N PRO A 116 -16.20 17.67 10.04
CA PRO A 116 -15.76 17.65 11.44
C PRO A 116 -15.40 16.23 11.88
N THR A 117 -14.27 16.04 12.55
CA THR A 117 -13.84 14.71 13.03
C THR A 117 -14.96 14.00 13.81
N SER A 118 -15.38 12.82 13.35
CA SER A 118 -16.34 11.96 14.04
C SER A 118 -15.62 10.83 14.79
N VAL A 119 -16.30 10.21 15.76
CA VAL A 119 -15.80 9.00 16.45
C VAL A 119 -15.46 7.91 15.44
N GLU A 120 -16.34 7.69 14.46
CA GLU A 120 -16.13 6.70 13.40
C GLU A 120 -14.86 7.00 12.57
N ARG A 121 -14.58 8.26 12.25
CA ARG A 121 -13.35 8.63 11.54
C ARG A 121 -12.09 8.42 12.37
N HIS A 122 -12.15 8.73 13.66
CA HIS A 122 -11.04 8.46 14.56
C HIS A 122 -10.78 6.94 14.68
N GLU A 123 -11.84 6.12 14.77
CA GLU A 123 -11.74 4.66 14.77
C GLU A 123 -11.08 4.11 13.49
N LEU A 124 -11.34 4.72 12.33
CA LEU A 124 -10.65 4.33 11.09
C LEU A 124 -9.14 4.56 11.18
N ILE A 125 -8.68 5.59 11.88
CA ILE A 125 -7.24 5.78 12.09
C ILE A 125 -6.70 4.71 13.02
N THR A 126 -7.29 4.55 14.20
CA THR A 126 -6.72 3.69 15.24
C THR A 126 -6.88 2.19 14.96
N ALA A 127 -7.91 1.79 14.21
CA ALA A 127 -8.18 0.39 13.88
C ALA A 127 -7.71 -0.04 12.48
N LEU A 128 -7.40 0.91 11.58
CA LEU A 128 -6.99 0.59 10.21
C LEU A 128 -5.66 1.26 9.84
N ALA A 129 -5.59 2.60 9.84
CA ALA A 129 -4.41 3.29 9.32
C ALA A 129 -3.15 3.08 10.18
N TYR A 130 -3.22 3.28 11.50
CA TYR A 130 -2.07 3.14 12.39
C TYR A 130 -1.54 1.71 12.48
N PRO A 131 -2.37 0.67 12.65
CA PRO A 131 -1.89 -0.71 12.60
C PRO A 131 -1.17 -1.03 11.28
N ALA A 132 -1.71 -0.56 10.15
CA ALA A 132 -1.09 -0.74 8.84
C ALA A 132 0.28 -0.04 8.73
N LEU A 133 0.39 1.21 9.19
CA LEU A 133 1.65 1.96 9.19
C LEU A 133 2.68 1.38 10.16
N ASP A 134 2.25 0.90 11.33
CA ASP A 134 3.10 0.20 12.29
C ASP A 134 3.68 -1.07 11.66
N TRP A 135 2.85 -1.85 10.97
CA TRP A 135 3.29 -3.02 10.22
C TRP A 135 4.24 -2.67 9.07
N MET A 136 3.94 -1.64 8.26
CA MET A 136 4.87 -1.16 7.22
C MET A 136 6.20 -0.70 7.81
N CYS A 137 6.20 -0.27 9.08
CA CYS A 137 7.44 0.09 9.73
C CYS A 137 8.35 -1.11 9.99
N GLU A 138 7.73 -2.23 10.35
CA GLU A 138 8.40 -3.47 10.73
C GLU A 138 8.68 -4.36 9.51
N PHE A 139 7.86 -4.27 8.47
CA PHE A 139 7.96 -5.06 7.25
C PHE A 139 8.93 -4.44 6.22
N ARG A 140 10.14 -4.12 6.66
CA ARG A 140 11.21 -3.55 5.85
C ARG A 140 12.47 -4.42 5.85
N LEU A 141 13.31 -4.20 4.84
CA LEU A 141 14.66 -4.72 4.76
C LEU A 141 15.58 -3.95 5.72
N PRO A 142 16.72 -4.53 6.14
CA PRO A 142 17.70 -3.84 6.98
C PRO A 142 18.22 -2.53 6.37
N CYS A 143 18.18 -2.39 5.05
CA CYS A 143 18.59 -1.16 4.35
C CYS A 143 17.52 -0.05 4.34
N GLY A 144 16.34 -0.28 4.93
CA GLY A 144 15.25 0.68 5.04
C GLY A 144 14.19 0.60 3.94
N LEU A 145 14.42 -0.13 2.83
CA LEU A 145 13.38 -0.34 1.81
C LEU A 145 12.29 -1.32 2.31
N PRO A 146 11.03 -1.22 1.84
CA PRO A 146 10.02 -2.27 2.04
C PRO A 146 10.54 -3.67 1.68
N ARG A 147 10.10 -4.72 2.39
CA ARG A 147 10.41 -6.11 2.01
C ARG A 147 9.81 -6.44 0.62
N PRO A 148 10.34 -7.48 -0.08
CA PRO A 148 9.73 -7.94 -1.32
C PRO A 148 8.24 -8.24 -1.18
N SER A 149 7.47 -7.79 -2.16
CA SER A 149 6.03 -8.07 -2.31
C SER A 149 5.70 -8.13 -3.80
N VAL A 150 4.46 -8.50 -4.14
CA VAL A 150 4.01 -8.50 -5.53
C VAL A 150 3.84 -7.05 -6.02
N ASP A 151 4.17 -6.76 -7.29
CA ASP A 151 3.96 -5.44 -7.91
C ASP A 151 2.48 -5.08 -8.04
N LEU A 152 2.22 -3.80 -8.33
CA LEU A 152 0.88 -3.29 -8.67
C LEU A 152 0.20 -4.09 -9.78
N TRP A 153 1.00 -4.59 -10.73
CA TRP A 153 0.51 -5.37 -11.88
C TRP A 153 0.17 -6.82 -11.54
N GLU A 154 0.50 -7.29 -10.34
CA GLU A 154 0.23 -8.66 -9.89
C GLU A 154 0.96 -9.76 -10.65
N GLU A 155 2.19 -9.47 -11.09
CA GLU A 155 2.96 -10.32 -12.00
C GLU A 155 4.34 -10.71 -11.46
N ARG A 156 4.90 -9.94 -10.52
CA ARG A 156 6.31 -10.09 -10.12
C ARG A 156 6.53 -9.82 -8.65
N GLU A 157 7.39 -10.62 -8.06
CA GLU A 157 7.93 -10.37 -6.72
C GLU A 157 9.18 -9.46 -6.79
N GLY A 158 9.30 -8.57 -5.80
CA GLY A 158 10.49 -7.75 -5.62
C GLY A 158 10.23 -6.51 -4.77
N VAL A 159 11.23 -5.63 -4.70
CA VAL A 159 11.06 -4.29 -4.13
C VAL A 159 10.74 -3.35 -5.28
N HIS A 160 9.45 -3.10 -5.52
CA HIS A 160 8.96 -2.31 -6.65
C HIS A 160 8.86 -0.84 -6.30
N LEU A 161 9.38 0.03 -7.16
CA LEU A 161 9.49 1.46 -6.88
C LEU A 161 8.11 2.11 -6.66
N HIS A 162 7.07 1.67 -7.37
CA HIS A 162 5.69 2.10 -7.09
C HIS A 162 5.30 1.82 -5.63
N THR A 163 5.47 0.58 -5.17
CA THR A 163 5.18 0.16 -3.80
C THR A 163 6.05 0.90 -2.77
N VAL A 164 7.30 1.18 -3.11
CA VAL A 164 8.16 2.03 -2.27
C VAL A 164 7.58 3.44 -2.13
N CYS A 165 7.10 4.03 -3.23
CA CYS A 165 6.44 5.34 -3.19
C CYS A 165 5.17 5.31 -2.33
N THR A 166 4.30 4.30 -2.49
CA THR A 166 3.05 4.22 -1.71
C THR A 166 3.33 4.10 -0.21
N VAL A 167 4.27 3.24 0.19
CA VAL A 167 4.66 3.07 1.60
C VAL A 167 5.31 4.36 2.15
N TYR A 168 6.20 4.98 1.39
CA TYR A 168 6.80 6.26 1.74
C TYR A 168 5.75 7.35 1.98
N GLY A 169 4.83 7.54 1.02
CA GLY A 169 3.78 8.57 1.13
C GLY A 169 2.80 8.30 2.27
N ALA A 170 2.43 7.04 2.51
CA ALA A 170 1.58 6.66 3.63
C ALA A 170 2.25 6.96 4.97
N LEU A 171 3.55 6.65 5.14
CA LEU A 171 4.31 6.96 6.35
C LEU A 171 4.51 8.47 6.55
N CYS A 172 4.84 9.21 5.49
CA CYS A 172 4.93 10.67 5.56
C CYS A 172 3.61 11.31 6.01
N TYR A 173 2.50 10.89 5.43
CA TYR A 173 1.19 11.41 5.77
C TYR A 173 0.72 10.94 7.16
N GLY A 174 1.07 9.72 7.55
CA GLY A 174 0.89 9.20 8.90
C GLY A 174 1.62 10.03 9.94
N ALA A 175 2.88 10.38 9.68
CA ALA A 175 3.66 11.25 10.57
C ALA A 175 3.02 12.64 10.70
N LEU A 176 2.54 13.22 9.59
CA LEU A 176 1.82 14.49 9.58
C LEU A 176 0.58 14.43 10.49
N VAL A 177 -0.27 13.43 10.30
CA VAL A 177 -1.51 13.28 11.10
C VAL A 177 -1.20 13.01 12.57
N ALA A 178 -0.25 12.11 12.85
CA ALA A 178 0.15 11.77 14.21
C ALA A 178 0.83 12.94 14.96
N SER A 179 1.43 13.89 14.24
CA SER A 179 2.01 15.09 14.85
C SER A 179 1.00 16.22 15.13
N ASN A 180 -0.23 16.12 14.59
CA ASN A 180 -1.18 17.22 14.58
C ASN A 180 -2.32 17.01 15.61
N GLU A 181 -2.18 17.65 16.78
CA GLU A 181 -3.17 17.59 17.86
C GLU A 181 -4.58 18.03 17.42
N SER A 182 -4.69 18.98 16.49
CA SER A 182 -5.99 19.50 16.04
C SER A 182 -6.83 18.49 15.26
N LEU A 183 -6.20 17.41 14.78
CA LEU A 183 -6.90 16.32 14.09
C LEU A 183 -7.47 15.28 15.07
N GLY A 184 -7.19 15.39 16.37
CA GLY A 184 -7.71 14.49 17.39
C GLY A 184 -7.23 13.05 17.26
N ALA A 185 -6.11 12.82 16.57
CA ALA A 185 -5.47 11.51 16.40
C ALA A 185 -3.96 11.57 16.64
N ALA A 186 -3.48 12.58 17.38
CA ALA A 186 -2.06 12.76 17.63
C ALA A 186 -1.46 11.63 18.47
N ASP A 187 -0.24 11.24 18.12
CA ASP A 187 0.56 10.19 18.74
C ASP A 187 2.03 10.51 18.42
N SER A 188 2.74 11.13 19.38
CA SER A 188 4.09 11.65 19.15
C SER A 188 5.13 10.56 18.92
N GLU A 189 4.93 9.38 19.51
CA GLU A 189 5.77 8.21 19.29
C GLU A 189 5.63 7.72 17.85
N ARG A 190 4.38 7.53 17.38
CA ARG A 190 4.11 7.16 15.98
C ARG A 190 4.59 8.22 15.00
N ALA A 191 4.41 9.52 15.31
CA ALA A 191 4.92 10.59 14.47
C ALA A 191 6.44 10.48 14.25
N THR A 192 7.19 10.21 15.32
CA THR A 192 8.64 10.01 15.27
C THR A 192 9.02 8.73 14.54
N LYS A 193 8.33 7.62 14.82
CA LYS A 193 8.53 6.31 14.16
C LYS A 193 8.33 6.42 12.65
N TYR A 194 7.22 7.01 12.22
CA TYR A 194 6.84 7.11 10.80
C TYR A 194 7.72 8.08 10.02
N SER A 195 8.08 9.22 10.61
CA SER A 195 9.00 10.18 9.96
C SER A 195 10.41 9.61 9.81
N SER A 196 10.93 8.90 10.82
CA SER A 196 12.23 8.23 10.76
C SER A 196 12.24 7.13 9.69
N ALA A 197 11.22 6.28 9.68
CA ALA A 197 11.00 5.26 8.66
C ALA A 197 10.96 5.83 7.24
N ALA A 198 10.21 6.90 7.02
CA ALA A 198 10.13 7.56 5.71
C ALA A 198 11.48 8.15 5.28
N ALA A 199 12.25 8.72 6.21
CA ALA A 199 13.59 9.25 5.94
C ALA A 199 14.57 8.14 5.52
N GLU A 200 14.55 6.99 6.21
CA GLU A 200 15.32 5.80 5.86
C GLU A 200 14.97 5.29 4.45
N ILE A 201 13.67 5.18 4.14
CA ILE A 201 13.20 4.78 2.80
C ILE A 201 13.73 5.75 1.74
N ARG A 202 13.62 7.06 1.95
CA ARG A 202 14.10 8.08 1.01
C ARG A 202 15.62 7.98 0.77
N ALA A 203 16.39 7.77 1.83
CA ALA A 203 17.83 7.56 1.73
C ALA A 203 18.15 6.28 0.95
N ALA A 204 17.42 5.21 1.20
CA ALA A 204 17.59 3.93 0.51
C ALA A 204 17.20 4.02 -0.97
N VAL A 205 16.11 4.72 -1.31
CA VAL A 205 15.73 4.99 -2.71
C VAL A 205 16.85 5.71 -3.44
N SER A 206 17.44 6.75 -2.84
CA SER A 206 18.55 7.50 -3.43
C SER A 206 19.78 6.63 -3.68
N LYS A 207 20.01 5.61 -2.85
CA LYS A 207 21.13 4.68 -2.96
C LYS A 207 20.88 3.56 -3.97
N TYR A 208 19.69 2.97 -4.00
CA TYR A 208 19.40 1.73 -4.72
C TYR A 208 18.60 1.93 -6.02
N PHE A 209 17.88 3.04 -6.18
CA PHE A 209 17.14 3.37 -7.40
C PHE A 209 17.83 4.56 -8.10
N THR A 210 19.03 4.32 -8.62
CA THR A 210 19.75 5.27 -9.47
C THR A 210 19.28 5.14 -10.92
N ALA A 211 19.43 6.21 -11.71
CA ALA A 211 19.05 6.20 -13.11
C ALA A 211 19.74 5.05 -13.86
N VAL A 212 18.96 4.31 -14.65
CA VAL A 212 19.49 3.24 -15.49
C VAL A 212 20.48 3.85 -16.49
N PRO A 213 21.72 3.33 -16.57
CA PRO A 213 22.76 3.89 -17.43
C PRO A 213 22.27 4.05 -18.87
N ASN A 214 22.48 5.24 -19.44
CA ASN A 214 22.11 5.61 -20.81
C ASN A 214 20.60 5.58 -21.14
N ARG A 215 19.71 5.44 -20.13
CA ARG A 215 18.25 5.40 -20.35
C ARG A 215 17.50 6.58 -19.76
N GLY A 216 17.97 7.17 -18.66
CA GLY A 216 17.38 8.39 -18.09
C GLY A 216 16.12 8.18 -17.25
N TRP A 217 15.74 6.94 -16.94
CA TRP A 217 14.67 6.59 -15.99
C TRP A 217 15.18 5.72 -14.85
N LEU A 218 14.41 5.62 -13.77
CA LEU A 218 14.69 4.74 -12.63
C LEU A 218 14.26 3.30 -12.92
N PRO A 219 14.96 2.28 -12.39
CA PRO A 219 14.53 0.89 -12.52
C PRO A 219 13.17 0.70 -11.83
N ARG A 220 12.30 -0.13 -12.41
CA ARG A 220 10.97 -0.41 -11.85
C ARG A 220 11.03 -1.14 -10.51
N LYS A 221 12.07 -1.96 -10.30
CA LYS A 221 12.23 -2.78 -9.10
C LYS A 221 13.68 -3.06 -8.74
N ARG A 222 13.89 -3.58 -7.53
CA ARG A 222 15.14 -4.23 -7.09
C ARG A 222 14.87 -5.68 -6.69
N SER A 223 15.80 -6.54 -7.08
CA SER A 223 15.84 -7.94 -6.63
C SER A 223 16.60 -8.04 -5.31
N VAL A 224 16.21 -9.00 -4.47
CA VAL A 224 16.74 -9.16 -3.11
C VAL A 224 17.18 -10.60 -2.93
N HIS A 225 18.32 -10.80 -2.28
CA HIS A 225 18.78 -12.13 -1.92
C HIS A 225 17.87 -12.72 -0.83
N ALA A 226 17.38 -13.95 -1.03
CA ALA A 226 16.36 -14.54 -0.16
C ALA A 226 16.82 -14.70 1.30
N GLU A 227 18.09 -15.09 1.51
CA GLU A 227 18.63 -15.35 2.86
C GLU A 227 19.23 -14.10 3.52
N THR A 228 20.15 -13.42 2.84
CA THR A 228 20.85 -12.26 3.40
C THR A 228 20.02 -10.97 3.41
N LEU A 229 18.90 -10.94 2.68
CA LEU A 229 18.04 -9.75 2.50
C LEU A 229 18.77 -8.55 1.87
N GLU A 230 19.91 -8.81 1.21
CA GLU A 230 20.69 -7.79 0.53
C GLU A 230 20.13 -7.46 -0.86
N ILE A 231 20.25 -6.20 -1.26
CA ILE A 231 19.86 -5.76 -2.60
C ILE A 231 20.87 -6.29 -3.61
N LEU A 232 20.39 -7.07 -4.57
CA LEU A 232 21.19 -7.62 -5.67
C LEU A 232 21.50 -6.55 -6.73
N PRO A 233 22.58 -6.70 -7.52
CA PRO A 233 22.85 -5.86 -8.69
C PRO A 233 21.66 -5.81 -9.66
N LEU A 234 21.55 -4.72 -10.43
CA LEU A 234 20.49 -4.58 -11.42
C LEU A 234 20.62 -5.65 -12.51
N SER A 235 19.52 -6.33 -12.80
CA SER A 235 19.36 -7.14 -14.00
C SER A 235 18.67 -6.33 -15.11
N GLU A 236 18.75 -6.80 -16.35
CA GLU A 236 18.04 -6.18 -17.47
C GLU A 236 16.52 -6.15 -17.24
N SER A 237 15.97 -7.20 -16.62
CA SER A 237 14.54 -7.29 -16.28
C SER A 237 14.07 -6.25 -15.25
N ASP A 238 14.99 -5.71 -14.44
CA ASP A 238 14.72 -4.67 -13.45
C ASP A 238 14.68 -3.26 -14.08
N CYS A 239 15.31 -3.11 -15.26
CA CYS A 239 15.53 -1.85 -15.94
C CYS A 239 14.43 -1.47 -16.94
N VAL A 240 13.32 -2.21 -16.95
CA VAL A 240 12.14 -1.93 -17.78
C VAL A 240 11.43 -0.69 -17.25
N LEU A 241 11.09 0.23 -18.15
CA LEU A 241 10.29 1.40 -17.81
C LEU A 241 8.88 0.95 -17.39
N ASP A 242 8.38 1.51 -16.30
CA ASP A 242 7.09 1.13 -15.73
C ASP A 242 6.26 2.37 -15.40
N ALA A 243 5.08 2.48 -16.00
CA ALA A 243 4.17 3.60 -15.81
C ALA A 243 3.69 3.72 -14.35
N ALA A 244 3.64 2.61 -13.60
CA ALA A 244 3.27 2.62 -12.19
C ALA A 244 4.24 3.49 -11.36
N VAL A 245 5.51 3.60 -11.76
CA VAL A 245 6.47 4.50 -11.08
C VAL A 245 5.99 5.96 -11.15
N GLY A 246 5.48 6.40 -12.31
CA GLY A 246 4.94 7.73 -12.48
C GLY A 246 3.75 7.99 -11.56
N ALA A 247 2.81 7.06 -11.49
CA ALA A 247 1.66 7.13 -10.58
C ALA A 247 2.11 7.19 -9.11
N GLY A 248 3.09 6.36 -8.73
CA GLY A 248 3.67 6.34 -7.40
C GLY A 248 4.25 7.70 -7.00
N VAL A 249 5.05 8.32 -7.87
CA VAL A 249 5.65 9.63 -7.61
C VAL A 249 4.60 10.74 -7.56
N VAL A 250 3.63 10.75 -8.48
CA VAL A 250 2.60 11.81 -8.56
C VAL A 250 1.69 11.81 -7.32
N HIS A 251 1.26 10.63 -6.86
CA HIS A 251 0.32 10.53 -5.74
C HIS A 251 1.00 10.53 -4.37
N PHE A 252 2.24 10.05 -4.26
CA PHE A 252 2.89 9.77 -2.98
C PHE A 252 4.27 10.42 -2.81
N GLY A 253 4.80 11.11 -3.83
CA GLY A 253 6.15 11.67 -3.81
C GLY A 253 6.35 12.88 -2.88
N SER A 254 5.28 13.54 -2.45
CA SER A 254 5.31 14.57 -1.41
C SER A 254 3.91 14.73 -0.78
N PRO A 255 3.79 14.76 0.56
CA PRO A 255 2.54 15.18 1.23
C PRO A 255 2.25 16.67 1.03
#